data_AF-V4J5W3-F1
#
_entry.id   AF-V4J5W3-F1
#
_cell.length_a   1.000
_cell.length_b   1.000
_cell.length_c   1.000
_cell.angle_alpha   90.00
_cell.angle_beta   90.00
_cell.angle_gamma   90.00
#
_symmetry.space_group_name_H-M   'P 1'
#
loop_
_entity.id
_entity.type
_entity.pdbx_description
1 polymer ?
#
loop_
_entity_poly.entity_id
_entity_poly.type
_entity_poly.pdbx_seq_one_letter_code
_entity_poly.pdbx_strand_id
1 'polypeptide(L)' 'MARRPSREARGKYTTVSIPTPLFERIKALIEGTGFTSVSQFVTYVLREVVSDMEKQKAQAAVSEEEKKEIIERLRSLGYI' A
#
# COMPACT_ATOMS: atom_id res chain seq x y z
N MET A 1 33.59 -22.41 -16.48
CA MET A 1 33.32 -21.03 -16.05
C MET A 1 31.83 -20.95 -15.68
N ALA A 2 31.50 -21.05 -14.39
CA ALA A 2 30.12 -21.25 -13.94
C ALA A 2 29.21 -20.04 -14.28
N ARG A 3 28.07 -20.32 -14.91
CA ARG A 3 26.99 -19.34 -15.13
C ARG A 3 26.49 -18.88 -13.75
N ARG A 4 26.73 -17.61 -13.41
CA ARG A 4 26.12 -16.97 -12.24
C ARG A 4 24.60 -16.94 -12.46
N PRO A 5 23.77 -17.41 -11.51
CA PRO A 5 22.33 -17.32 -11.66
C PRO A 5 21.90 -15.85 -11.74
N SER A 6 21.03 -15.61 -12.71
CA SER A 6 20.41 -14.35 -13.07
C SER A 6 19.81 -13.66 -11.84
N ARG A 7 20.11 -12.36 -11.65
CA ARG A 7 19.48 -11.50 -10.64
C ARG A 7 18.05 -11.16 -11.09
N GLU A 8 17.17 -12.15 -11.21
CA GLU A 8 15.77 -11.91 -11.55
C GLU A 8 14.97 -11.63 -10.27
N ALA A 9 14.23 -10.51 -10.33
CA ALA A 9 13.36 -9.92 -9.29
C ALA A 9 14.02 -9.26 -8.06
N ARG A 10 15.09 -8.47 -8.23
CA ARG A 10 15.30 -7.38 -7.26
C ARG A 10 14.23 -6.33 -7.51
N GLY A 11 13.19 -6.31 -6.66
CA GLY A 11 12.19 -5.24 -6.66
C GLY A 11 12.87 -3.87 -6.75
N LYS A 12 12.30 -2.94 -7.51
CA LYS A 12 12.82 -1.58 -7.58
C LYS A 12 12.60 -0.92 -6.22
N TYR A 13 13.68 -0.57 -5.53
CA TYR A 13 13.62 0.14 -4.26
C TYR A 13 13.96 1.61 -4.48
N THR A 14 13.27 2.48 -3.75
CA THR A 14 13.53 3.92 -3.73
C THR A 14 14.00 4.31 -2.33
N THR A 15 14.96 5.23 -2.24
CA THR A 15 15.44 5.77 -0.96
C THR A 15 14.62 6.98 -0.58
N VAL A 16 14.20 7.06 0.68
CA VAL A 16 13.47 8.21 1.25
C VAL A 16 14.28 8.75 2.41
N SER A 17 14.57 10.04 2.40
CA SER A 17 15.22 10.70 3.52
C SER A 17 14.20 10.95 4.63
N ILE A 18 14.53 10.48 5.84
CA ILE A 18 13.74 10.72 7.04
C ILE A 18 14.59 11.42 8.09
N PRO A 19 14.03 12.33 8.90
CA PRO A 19 14.78 12.96 9.98
C PRO A 19 15.38 11.92 10.92
N THR A 20 16.65 12.11 11.32
CA THR A 20 17.37 11.21 12.24
C THR A 20 16.58 10.90 13.53
N PRO A 21 15.93 11.88 14.19
CA PRO A 21 15.16 11.60 15.41
C PRO A 21 13.98 10.66 15.18
N LEU A 22 13.38 10.71 13.98
CA LEU A 22 12.25 9.86 13.62
C LEU A 22 12.72 8.43 13.31
N PHE A 23 13.87 8.30 12.62
CA PHE A 23 14.50 7.01 12.40
C PHE A 23 14.84 6.29 13.72
N GLU A 24 15.44 7.00 14.68
CA GLU A 24 15.81 6.43 15.98
C GLU A 24 14.60 5.96 16.77
N ARG A 25 13.51 6.76 16.79
CA ARG A 25 12.24 6.37 17.42
C ARG A 25 11.66 5.11 16.79
N ILE A 26 11.64 5.03 15.47
CA ILE A 26 11.14 3.84 14.77
C ILE A 26 12.02 2.64 15.07
N LYS A 27 13.34 2.83 15.07
CA LYS A 27 14.30 1.77 15.40
C LYS A 27 14.03 1.18 16.79
N ALA A 28 13.85 2.03 17.81
CA ALA A 28 13.50 1.59 19.16
C ALA A 28 12.12 0.93 19.23
N LEU A 29 11.14 1.41 18.45
CA LEU A 29 9.80 0.84 18.41
C LEU A 29 9.78 -0.57 17.84
N ILE A 30 10.61 -0.85 16.83
CA ILE A 30 10.68 -2.18 16.21
C ILE A 30 11.59 -3.16 16.95
N GLU A 31 12.34 -2.73 17.97
CA GLU A 31 13.16 -3.62 18.79
C GLU A 31 12.26 -4.62 19.54
N GLY A 32 12.52 -5.91 19.38
CA GLY A 32 11.70 -6.98 19.96
C GLY A 32 10.43 -7.33 19.16
N THR A 33 10.19 -6.65 18.03
CA THR A 33 9.13 -7.03 17.10
C THR A 33 9.64 -8.02 16.04
N GLY A 34 8.74 -8.56 15.21
CA GLY A 34 9.10 -9.42 14.08
C GLY A 34 9.73 -8.69 12.88
N PHE A 35 9.93 -7.37 12.96
CA PHE A 35 10.51 -6.59 11.86
C PHE A 35 12.04 -6.66 11.85
N THR A 36 12.62 -7.06 10.72
CA THR A 36 14.08 -7.17 10.58
C THR A 36 14.78 -5.85 10.24
N SER A 37 14.03 -4.83 9.82
CA SER A 37 14.57 -3.51 9.47
C SER A 37 13.51 -2.41 9.52
N VAL A 38 13.98 -1.17 9.69
CA VAL A 38 13.14 0.03 9.58
C VAL A 38 12.47 0.11 8.23
N SER A 39 13.17 -0.25 7.14
CA SER A 39 12.61 -0.26 5.79
C SER A 39 11.42 -1.22 5.66
N GLN A 40 11.46 -2.39 6.29
CA GLN A 40 10.34 -3.32 6.28
C GLN A 40 9.13 -2.76 7.04
N PHE A 41 9.37 -2.18 8.22
CA PHE A 41 8.30 -1.57 9.01
C PHE A 41 7.64 -0.40 8.25
N VAL A 42 8.43 0.51 7.68
CA VAL A 42 7.92 1.63 6.89
C VAL A 42 7.16 1.14 5.67
N THR A 43 7.64 0.11 4.97
CA THR A 43 6.94 -0.48 3.82
C THR A 43 5.59 -1.06 4.22
N TYR A 44 5.52 -1.74 5.37
CA TYR A 44 4.28 -2.31 5.90
C TYR A 44 3.26 -1.19 6.19
N VAL A 45 3.66 -0.17 6.95
CA VAL A 45 2.78 0.96 7.32
C VAL A 45 2.33 1.75 6.09
N LEU A 46 3.25 2.06 5.17
CA LEU A 46 2.90 2.81 3.96
C LEU A 46 1.91 2.05 3.07
N ARG A 47 2.01 0.72 3.00
CA ARG A 47 1.07 -0.08 2.22
C ARG A 47 -0.36 0.04 2.76
N GLU A 48 -0.53 -0.03 4.06
CA GLU A 48 -1.83 0.07 4.72
C GLU A 48 -2.43 1.47 4.52
N VAL A 49 -1.66 2.53 4.82
CA VAL A 49 -2.09 3.91 4.67
C VAL A 49 -2.46 4.25 3.23
N VAL A 50 -1.65 3.85 2.25
CA VAL A 50 -1.95 4.10 0.83
C VAL A 50 -3.21 3.36 0.41
N SER A 51 -3.38 2.09 0.82
CA SER A 51 -4.57 1.31 0.48
C SER A 51 -5.86 1.96 0.99
N ASP A 52 -5.84 2.50 2.21
CA ASP A 52 -7.01 3.18 2.76
C ASP A 52 -7.26 4.54 2.10
N MET A 53 -6.21 5.30 1.77
CA MET A 53 -6.34 6.53 1.00
C MET A 53 -6.90 6.29 -0.40
N GLU A 54 -6.48 5.22 -1.08
CA GLU A 54 -7.00 4.83 -2.39
C GLU A 54 -8.47 4.40 -2.31
N LYS A 55 -8.85 3.62 -1.30
CA LYS A 55 -10.26 3.26 -1.06
C LYS A 55 -11.12 4.48 -0.80
N GLN A 56 -10.66 5.42 0.03
CA GLN A 56 -11.40 6.65 0.30
C GLN A 56 -11.55 7.50 -0.95
N LYS A 57 -10.49 7.64 -1.76
CA LYS A 57 -10.57 8.32 -3.05
C LYS A 57 -11.50 7.62 -4.02
N ALA A 58 -11.48 6.30 -4.09
CA ALA A 58 -12.39 5.53 -4.95
C ALA A 58 -13.85 5.69 -4.48
N GLN A 59 -14.11 5.64 -3.18
CA GLN A 59 -15.46 5.87 -2.63
C GLN A 59 -15.95 7.31 -2.84
N ALA A 60 -15.05 8.29 -2.74
CA ALA A 60 -15.37 9.69 -3.02
C ALA A 60 -15.52 9.97 -4.52
N ALA A 61 -14.83 9.20 -5.38
CA ALA A 61 -14.93 9.32 -6.83
C ALA A 61 -16.23 8.73 -7.37
N VAL A 62 -16.78 7.69 -6.74
CA VAL A 62 -18.11 7.17 -7.07
C VAL A 62 -19.16 8.08 -6.42
N SER A 63 -19.66 9.05 -7.19
CA SER A 63 -20.74 9.94 -6.74
C SER A 63 -21.99 9.13 -6.34
N GLU A 64 -22.77 9.64 -5.39
CA GLU A 64 -24.10 9.10 -5.07
C GLU A 64 -25.01 9.06 -6.30
N GLU A 65 -24.80 9.94 -7.28
CA GLU A 65 -25.50 9.89 -8.57
C GLU A 65 -25.11 8.66 -9.39
N GLU A 66 -23.81 8.36 -9.47
CA GLU A 66 -23.26 7.21 -10.21
C GLU A 66 -23.74 5.88 -9.60
N LYS A 67 -23.86 5.82 -8.26
CA LYS A 67 -24.46 4.66 -7.58
C LYS A 67 -25.93 4.46 -7.96
N LYS A 68 -26.72 5.53 -8.06
CA LYS A 68 -28.13 5.44 -8.48
C LYS A 68 -28.25 4.94 -9.91
N GLU A 69 -27.44 5.45 -10.83
CA GLU A 69 -27.43 4.98 -12.22
C GLU A 69 -27.04 3.50 -12.31
N ILE A 70 -26.04 3.05 -11.55
CA ILE A 70 -25.64 1.64 -11.51
C ILE A 70 -26.78 0.77 -10.96
N ILE A 71 -27.49 1.20 -9.91
CA ILE A 71 -28.62 0.47 -9.33
C ILE A 71 -29.78 0.36 -10.32
N GLU A 72 -30.15 1.45 -11.01
CA GLU A 72 -31.20 1.42 -12.03
C GLU A 72 -30.84 0.50 -13.20
N ARG A 73 -29.57 0.51 -13.61
CA ARG A 73 -29.07 -0.37 -14.67
C ARG A 73 -29.08 -1.84 -14.24
N LEU A 74 -28.71 -2.15 -13.00
CA LEU A 74 -28.78 -3.50 -12.44
C LEU A 74 -30.22 -4.01 -12.33
N ARG A 75 -31.16 -3.16 -11.90
CA ARG A 75 -32.60 -3.46 -11.88
C ARG A 75 -33.14 -3.75 -13.28
N SER A 76 -32.74 -2.95 -14.26
CA SER A 76 -33.13 -3.14 -15.67
C SER A 76 -32.59 -4.45 -16.26
N LEU A 77 -31.46 -4.93 -15.75
CA LEU A 77 -30.83 -6.19 -16.15
C LEU A 77 -31.31 -7.39 -15.30
N GLY A 78 -32.15 -7.19 -14.29
CA GLY A 78 -32.75 -8.25 -13.47
C GLY A 78 -31.82 -8.87 -12.42
N TYR A 79 -30.74 -8.18 -12.05
CA TYR A 79 -29.81 -8.64 -11.01
C TYR A 79 -30.29 -8.32 -9.58
N ILE A 80 -31.28 -7.43 -9.44
CA ILE A 80 -31.95 -6.99 -8.20
C ILE A 80 -33.43 -6.79 -8.53
#